data_AF-A0A512E2A6-F1
#
_entry.id   AF-A0A512E2A6-F1
#
_cell.length_a   1.000
_cell.length_b   1.000
_cell.length_c   1.000
_cell.angle_alpha   90.00
_cell.angle_beta   90.00
_cell.angle_gamma   90.00
#
_symmetry.space_group_name_H-M   'P 1'
#
loop_
_entity.id
_entity.type
_entity.pdbx_description
1 polymer ?
#
loop_
_entity_poly.entity_id
_entity_poly.type
_entity_poly.pdbx_seq_one_letter_code
_entity_poly.pdbx_strand_id
1 'polypeptide(L)'
;MRREKRTVYLMPDLAQRVDETAAGGGISPSAIVETALDEHFTRESMYLAIEALTRRVSELDERLAAQQAMLARIDTAIGAVGRGLVVIRDIVKPPAAPAEQPPQPVVQDRDSGSTPAGRPAGWLRLGRR
;
A
#
# COMPACT_ATOMS: atom_id res chain seq x y z
N MET A 1 -2.95 -46.63 -25.46
CA MET A 1 -3.97 -45.69 -25.98
C MET A 1 -4.63 -46.30 -27.20
N ARG A 2 -5.96 -46.25 -27.31
CA ARG A 2 -6.66 -46.64 -28.55
C ARG A 2 -6.56 -45.48 -29.54
N ARG A 3 -6.09 -45.75 -30.76
CA ARG A 3 -6.07 -44.76 -31.85
C ARG A 3 -7.39 -44.86 -32.62
N GLU A 4 -8.12 -43.75 -32.67
CA GLU A 4 -9.37 -43.65 -33.44
C GLU A 4 -9.06 -42.97 -34.78
N LYS A 5 -9.42 -43.61 -35.90
CA LYS A 5 -9.23 -43.04 -37.22
C LYS A 5 -10.46 -42.23 -37.60
N ARG A 6 -10.27 -40.97 -37.99
CA ARG A 6 -11.32 -40.08 -38.48
C ARG A 6 -10.90 -39.44 -39.78
N THR A 7 -11.84 -39.28 -40.70
CA THR A 7 -11.64 -38.55 -41.95
C THR A 7 -11.89 -37.07 -41.70
N VAL A 8 -10.94 -36.22 -42.09
CA VAL A 8 -11.04 -34.76 -41.95
C VAL A 8 -10.93 -34.15 -43.33
N TYR A 9 -11.84 -33.22 -43.64
CA TYR A 9 -11.80 -32.46 -44.87
C TYR A 9 -10.99 -31.18 -44.66
N LEU A 10 -9.96 -31.01 -45.49
CA LEU A 10 -9.13 -29.80 -45.53
C LEU A 10 -9.49 -28.99 -46.77
N MET A 11 -9.26 -27.68 -46.70
CA MET A 11 -9.30 -26.84 -47.89
C MET A 11 -8.24 -27.31 -48.89
N PRO A 12 -8.49 -27.24 -50.22
CA PRO A 12 -7.57 -27.73 -51.24
C PRO A 12 -6.15 -27.16 -51.10
N ASP A 13 -6.04 -25.85 -50.91
CA ASP A 13 -4.74 -25.16 -50.76
C ASP A 13 -3.98 -25.62 -49.51
N LEU A 14 -4.71 -25.93 -48.43
CA LEU A 14 -4.12 -26.40 -47.18
C LEU A 14 -3.67 -27.86 -47.32
N ALA A 15 -4.50 -28.70 -47.94
CA ALA A 15 -4.16 -30.10 -48.21
C ALA A 15 -2.88 -30.18 -49.06
N GLN A 16 -2.81 -29.38 -50.13
CA GLN A 16 -1.62 -29.31 -50.98
C GLN A 16 -0.37 -28.92 -50.19
N ARG A 17 -0.45 -27.92 -49.32
CA ARG A 17 0.69 -27.50 -48.48
C ARG A 17 1.12 -28.59 -47.49
N VAL A 18 0.17 -29.30 -46.91
CA VAL A 18 0.47 -30.43 -46.02
C VAL A 18 1.18 -31.54 -46.79
N ASP A 19 0.71 -31.86 -48.00
CA ASP A 19 1.32 -32.88 -48.85
C ASP A 19 2.73 -32.47 -49.32
N GLU A 20 2.94 -31.21 -49.69
CA GLU A 20 4.27 -30.67 -50.05
C GLU A 20 5.23 -30.73 -48.86
N THR A 21 4.76 -30.37 -47.66
CA THR A 21 5.56 -30.41 -46.42
C THR A 21 5.87 -31.85 -46.02
N ALA A 22 4.91 -32.75 -46.17
CA ALA A 22 5.07 -34.18 -45.95
C ALA A 22 6.13 -34.77 -46.90
N ALA A 23 6.06 -34.43 -48.18
CA ALA A 23 7.03 -34.86 -49.18
C ALA A 23 8.43 -34.29 -48.91
N GLY A 24 8.53 -33.00 -48.55
CA GLY A 24 9.82 -32.35 -48.24
C GLY A 24 10.47 -32.84 -46.95
N GLY A 25 9.66 -33.23 -45.95
CA GLY A 25 10.15 -33.70 -44.65
C GLY A 25 10.27 -35.22 -44.52
N GLY A 26 9.72 -36.00 -45.47
CA GLY A 26 9.62 -37.46 -45.34
C GLY A 26 8.68 -37.91 -44.21
N ILE A 27 7.73 -37.05 -43.83
CA ILE A 27 6.80 -37.26 -42.71
C ILE A 27 5.40 -37.48 -43.29
N SER A 28 4.59 -38.35 -42.70
CA SER A 28 3.21 -38.54 -43.16
C SER A 28 2.35 -37.29 -42.92
N PRO A 29 1.42 -36.94 -43.83
CA PRO A 29 0.44 -35.86 -43.61
C PRO A 29 -0.30 -35.98 -42.27
N SER A 30 -0.66 -37.21 -41.87
CA SER A 30 -1.35 -37.45 -40.59
C SER A 30 -0.49 -37.04 -39.39
N ALA A 31 0.81 -37.31 -39.41
CA ALA A 31 1.71 -36.92 -38.32
C ALA A 31 1.89 -35.40 -38.22
N ILE A 32 1.87 -34.69 -39.35
CA ILE A 32 1.88 -33.21 -39.37
C ILE A 32 0.61 -32.69 -38.70
N VAL A 33 -0.56 -33.24 -39.06
CA VAL A 33 -1.85 -32.85 -38.48
C VAL A 33 -1.92 -33.20 -36.99
N GLU A 34 -1.47 -34.40 -36.59
CA GLU A 34 -1.42 -34.80 -35.17
C GLU A 34 -0.53 -33.85 -34.36
N THR A 35 0.66 -33.51 -34.87
CA THR A 35 1.57 -32.58 -34.19
C THR A 35 0.96 -31.18 -34.06
N ALA A 36 0.33 -30.68 -35.12
CA ALA A 36 -0.34 -29.38 -35.09
C ALA A 36 -1.52 -29.34 -34.11
N LEU A 37 -2.28 -30.43 -34.01
CA LEU A 37 -3.37 -30.55 -33.04
C LEU A 37 -2.85 -30.62 -31.61
N ASP A 38 -1.82 -31.43 -31.35
CA ASP A 38 -1.20 -31.52 -30.02
C ASP A 38 -0.65 -30.17 -29.58
N GLU A 39 0.02 -29.43 -30.47
CA GLU A 39 0.51 -28.09 -30.18
C GLU A 39 -0.66 -27.11 -29.92
N HIS A 40 -1.72 -27.17 -30.73
CA HIS A 40 -2.90 -26.33 -30.55
C HIS A 40 -3.55 -26.56 -29.18
N PHE A 41 -3.84 -27.81 -28.82
CA PHE A 41 -4.45 -28.14 -27.53
C PHE A 41 -3.53 -27.83 -26.35
N THR A 42 -2.22 -27.98 -26.53
CA THR A 42 -1.23 -27.61 -25.51
C THR A 42 -1.22 -26.09 -25.29
N ARG A 43 -1.29 -25.29 -26.36
CA ARG A 43 -1.41 -23.83 -26.23
C ARG A 43 -2.74 -23.42 -25.62
N GLU A 44 -3.86 -24.01 -26.07
CA GLU A 44 -5.20 -23.71 -25.57
C GLU A 44 -5.35 -24.04 -24.08
N SER A 45 -4.85 -25.21 -23.65
CA SER A 45 -4.83 -25.58 -22.22
C SER A 45 -3.96 -24.65 -21.38
N MET A 46 -2.84 -24.15 -21.91
CA MET A 46 -2.03 -23.13 -21.24
C MET A 46 -2.79 -21.81 -21.09
N TYR A 47 -3.53 -21.36 -22.11
CA TYR A 47 -4.33 -20.14 -22.01
C TYR A 47 -5.41 -20.26 -20.92
N LEU A 48 -6.11 -21.40 -20.87
CA LEU A 48 -7.10 -21.69 -19.82
C LEU A 48 -6.45 -21.75 -18.43
N ALA A 49 -5.26 -22.33 -18.31
CA ALA A 49 -4.52 -22.38 -17.05
C ALA A 49 -4.07 -20.98 -16.59
N ILE A 50 -3.61 -20.14 -17.52
CA ILE A 50 -3.21 -18.76 -17.23
C ILE A 50 -4.43 -17.95 -16.79
N GLU A 51 -5.57 -18.05 -17.48
CA GLU A 51 -6.80 -17.33 -17.11
C GLU A 51 -7.27 -17.73 -15.69
N ALA A 52 -7.27 -19.03 -15.39
CA ALA A 52 -7.60 -19.52 -14.06
C ALA A 52 -6.63 -19.03 -12.98
N LEU A 53 -5.33 -18.95 -13.30
CA LEU A 53 -4.32 -18.43 -12.38
C LEU A 53 -4.51 -16.93 -12.15
N THR A 54 -4.73 -16.14 -13.21
CA THR A 54 -4.98 -14.70 -13.11
C THR A 54 -6.19 -14.42 -12.22
N ARG A 55 -7.28 -15.15 -12.39
CA ARG A 55 -8.46 -15.01 -11.52
C ARG A 55 -8.15 -15.29 -10.05
N ARG A 56 -7.41 -16.37 -9.77
CA ARG A 56 -6.99 -16.70 -8.39
C ARG A 56 -6.06 -15.65 -7.79
N VAL A 57 -5.15 -15.09 -8.60
CA VAL A 57 -4.27 -14.00 -8.15
C VAL A 57 -5.07 -12.75 -7.82
N SER A 58 -6.03 -12.36 -8.66
CA SER A 58 -6.92 -11.23 -8.35
C SER A 58 -7.72 -11.44 -7.06
N GLU A 59 -8.25 -12.65 -6.83
CA GLU A 59 -8.93 -12.98 -5.56
C GLU A 59 -7.98 -12.92 -4.35
N LEU A 60 -6.70 -13.28 -4.52
CA LEU A 60 -5.69 -13.16 -3.46
C LEU A 60 -5.31 -11.70 -3.20
N ASP A 61 -5.17 -10.88 -4.23
CA ASP A 61 -4.89 -9.44 -4.10
C ASP A 61 -6.03 -8.72 -3.36
N GLU A 62 -7.29 -9.04 -3.66
CA GLU A 62 -8.46 -8.50 -2.94
C GLU A 62 -8.44 -8.89 -1.46
N ARG A 63 -8.11 -10.15 -1.14
CA ARG A 63 -7.98 -10.61 0.24
C ARG A 63 -6.83 -9.92 0.98
N LEU A 64 -5.70 -9.72 0.30
CA LEU A 64 -4.55 -9.03 0.86
C LEU A 64 -4.86 -7.56 1.15
N ALA A 65 -5.56 -6.88 0.24
CA ALA A 65 -6.03 -5.50 0.44
C ALA A 65 -7.01 -5.40 1.63
N ALA A 66 -7.94 -6.36 1.76
CA ALA A 66 -8.86 -6.41 2.89
C ALA A 66 -8.12 -6.62 4.23
N GLN A 67 -7.11 -7.48 4.26
CA GLN A 67 -6.27 -7.69 5.46
C GLN A 67 -5.45 -6.44 5.81
N GLN A 68 -4.87 -5.75 4.83
CA GLN A 68 -4.15 -4.49 5.07
C GLN A 68 -5.08 -3.41 5.63
N ALA A 69 -6.31 -3.30 5.11
CA ALA A 69 -7.31 -2.38 5.64
C ALA A 69 -7.70 -2.72 7.09
N MET A 70 -7.77 -4.02 7.44
CA MET A 70 -8.03 -4.46 8.80
C MET A 70 -6.88 -4.13 9.75
N LEU A 71 -5.63 -4.36 9.33
CA LEU A 71 -4.44 -4.00 10.10
C LEU A 71 -4.36 -2.49 10.34
N ALA A 72 -4.62 -1.68 9.31
CA ALA A 72 -4.65 -0.22 9.45
C ALA A 72 -5.67 0.26 10.48
N ARG A 73 -6.83 -0.42 10.58
CA ARG A 73 -7.84 -0.15 11.62
C ARG A 73 -7.36 -0.53 13.02
N ILE A 74 -6.65 -1.65 13.14
CA ILE A 74 -6.05 -2.08 14.41
C ILE A 74 -4.98 -1.08 14.86
N ASP A 75 -4.12 -0.64 13.96
CA ASP A 75 -3.08 0.36 14.26
C ASP A 75 -3.68 1.70 14.71
N THR A 76 -4.75 2.15 14.04
CA THR A 76 -5.45 3.37 14.47
C THR A 76 -6.11 3.21 15.84
N ALA A 77 -6.69 2.04 16.13
CA ALA A 77 -7.25 1.75 17.45
C ALA A 77 -6.17 1.72 18.54
N ILE A 78 -5.03 1.09 18.29
CA ILE A 78 -3.88 1.07 19.21
C ILE A 78 -3.36 2.49 19.46
N GLY A 79 -3.20 3.29 18.40
CA GLY A 79 -2.80 4.70 18.53
C GLY A 79 -3.80 5.54 19.32
N ALA A 80 -5.09 5.28 19.21
CA ALA A 80 -6.12 5.95 20.02
C ALA A 80 -6.04 5.55 21.50
N VAL A 81 -5.86 4.26 21.82
CA VAL A 81 -5.68 3.78 23.19
C VAL A 81 -4.40 4.36 23.81
N GLY A 82 -3.28 4.36 23.07
CA GLY A 82 -2.03 4.95 23.51
C GLY A 82 -2.17 6.44 23.86
N ARG A 83 -2.89 7.21 23.03
CA ARG A 83 -3.20 8.62 23.33
C ARG A 83 -4.10 8.77 24.56
N GLY A 84 -5.12 7.93 24.70
CA GLY A 84 -5.99 7.93 25.89
C GLY A 84 -5.22 7.67 27.18
N LEU A 85 -4.27 6.73 27.17
CA LEU A 85 -3.39 6.45 28.31
C LEU A 85 -2.46 7.60 28.64
N VAL A 86 -1.93 8.32 27.64
CA VAL A 86 -1.11 9.53 27.88
C VAL A 86 -1.95 10.62 28.52
N VAL A 87 -3.17 10.85 28.05
CA VAL A 87 -4.08 11.84 28.65
C VAL A 87 -4.41 11.48 30.10
N ILE A 88 -4.70 10.22 30.39
CA ILE A 88 -4.94 9.76 31.78
C ILE A 88 -3.68 9.95 32.61
N ARG A 89 -2.49 9.62 32.08
CA ARG A 89 -1.21 9.84 32.78
C ARG A 89 -0.97 11.32 33.07
N ASP A 90 -1.27 12.22 32.13
CA ASP A 90 -1.06 13.66 32.30
C ASP A 90 -2.08 14.28 33.28
N ILE A 91 -3.28 13.71 33.40
CA ILE A 91 -4.28 14.11 34.41
C ILE A 91 -3.90 13.58 35.80
N VAL A 92 -3.38 12.36 35.87
CA VAL A 92 -2.95 11.74 37.14
C VAL A 92 -1.59 12.28 37.61
N LYS A 93 -0.80 12.88 36.71
CA LYS A 93 0.42 13.57 37.07
C LYS A 93 0.03 14.83 37.86
N PRO A 94 0.33 14.88 39.18
CA PRO A 94 0.02 16.07 39.95
C PRO A 94 0.75 17.27 39.34
N PRO A 95 0.16 18.47 39.31
CA PRO A 95 0.90 19.66 38.94
C PRO A 95 2.14 19.70 39.82
N ALA A 96 3.32 19.82 39.20
CA ALA A 96 4.53 20.08 39.94
C ALA A 96 4.24 21.26 40.87
N ALA A 97 4.39 21.04 42.17
CA ALA A 97 4.16 22.04 43.18
C ALA A 97 4.88 23.34 42.76
N PRO A 98 4.27 24.52 42.93
CA PRO A 98 4.92 25.78 42.59
C PRO A 98 6.27 25.80 43.29
N ALA A 99 7.34 25.95 42.50
CA ALA A 99 8.70 26.08 42.99
C ALA A 99 8.70 27.15 44.08
N GLU A 100 9.16 26.76 45.28
CA GLU A 100 9.39 27.67 46.39
C GLU A 100 10.16 28.88 45.89
N GLN A 101 9.56 30.04 46.07
CA GLN A 101 10.13 31.34 45.78
C GLN A 101 11.33 31.53 46.74
N PRO A 102 12.58 31.62 46.26
CA PRO A 102 13.69 31.91 47.14
C PRO A 102 13.54 33.33 47.73
N PRO A 103 13.99 33.57 48.96
CA PRO A 103 13.69 34.77 49.73
C PRO A 103 14.20 36.02 49.02
N GLN A 104 13.33 37.02 48.86
CA GLN A 104 13.76 38.35 48.43
C GLN A 104 14.69 38.96 49.48
N PRO A 105 15.86 39.48 49.11
CA PRO A 105 16.71 40.20 50.04
C PRO A 105 16.02 41.52 50.42
N VAL A 106 15.82 41.73 51.72
CA VAL A 106 15.40 43.01 52.28
C VAL A 106 16.51 44.02 51.99
N VAL A 107 16.31 44.86 50.98
CA VAL A 107 17.12 46.06 50.80
C VAL A 107 16.59 47.11 51.76
N GLN A 108 17.29 47.23 52.88
CA GLN A 108 17.16 48.33 53.82
C GLN A 108 17.91 49.52 53.21
N ASP A 109 17.20 50.54 52.73
CA ASP A 109 17.82 51.85 52.50
C ASP A 109 16.95 52.96 53.08
N ARG A 110 17.57 53.65 54.02
CA ARG A 110 17.13 54.92 54.60
C ARG A 110 17.29 56.00 53.54
N ASP A 111 16.21 56.72 53.29
CA ASP A 111 16.13 58.18 53.40
C ASP A 111 15.30 58.85 52.29
N SER A 112 14.43 59.74 52.78
CA SER A 112 13.94 60.96 52.14
C SER A 112 12.80 60.88 51.13
N GLY A 113 11.70 61.57 51.47
CA GLY A 113 11.00 62.40 50.49
C GLY A 113 9.49 62.18 50.38
N SER A 114 8.76 63.07 51.01
CA SER A 114 7.31 63.28 51.00
C SER A 114 6.65 63.52 49.62
N THR A 115 5.61 62.73 49.32
CA THR A 115 4.30 63.10 48.70
C THR A 115 4.26 63.68 47.25
N PRO A 116 3.07 63.80 46.58
CA PRO A 116 2.65 62.88 45.50
C PRO A 116 2.30 63.58 44.16
N ALA A 117 1.77 62.80 43.22
CA ALA A 117 1.03 63.19 42.00
C ALA A 117 1.86 63.62 40.76
N GLY A 118 1.60 62.96 39.62
CA GLY A 118 2.13 63.38 38.31
C GLY A 118 2.03 62.30 37.23
N ARG A 119 0.91 62.28 36.51
CA ARG A 119 0.71 61.57 35.23
C ARG A 119 1.49 62.33 34.10
N PRO A 120 1.42 61.90 32.83
CA PRO A 120 2.19 60.88 32.10
C PRO A 120 3.16 61.48 31.03
N ALA A 121 4.15 60.75 30.51
CA ALA A 121 4.73 61.06 29.17
C ALA A 121 5.72 60.01 28.63
N GLY A 122 5.49 59.59 27.37
CA GLY A 122 6.48 59.13 26.39
C GLY A 122 7.15 57.78 26.70
N TRP A 123 7.55 56.93 25.75
CA TRP A 123 8.12 57.23 24.45
C TRP A 123 7.76 56.12 23.45
N LEU A 124 7.36 56.54 22.26
CA LEU A 124 7.33 55.73 21.04
C LEU A 124 8.76 55.45 20.55
N ARG A 125 9.05 54.20 20.16
CA ARG A 125 9.96 53.81 19.05
C ARG A 125 9.90 52.28 18.90
N LEU A 126 9.19 51.69 17.93
CA LEU A 126 9.39 51.61 16.47
C LEU A 126 10.50 50.61 16.03
N GLY A 127 10.09 49.62 15.21
CA GLY A 127 10.91 48.76 14.32
C GLY A 127 10.77 47.28 14.70
N ARG A 128 10.08 46.37 13.98
CA ARG A 128 9.82 46.10 12.55
C ARG A 128 11.08 45.71 11.74
N ARG A 129 11.49 44.45 11.86
CA ARG A 129 11.57 43.45 10.77
C ARG A 129 11.89 42.08 11.34
#